data_AF-A0A3M0YBU0-F1
#
_entry.id   AF-A0A3M0YBU0-F1
#
_cell.length_a   1.000
_cell.length_b   1.000
_cell.length_c   1.000
_cell.angle_alpha   90.00
_cell.angle_beta   90.00
_cell.angle_gamma   90.00
#
_symmetry.space_group_name_H-M   'P 1'
#
loop_
_entity.id
_entity.type
_entity.pdbx_description
1 polymer ?
#
loop_
_entity_poly.entity_id
_entity_poly.type
_entity_poly.pdbx_seq_one_letter_code
_entity_poly.pdbx_strand_id
1 'polypeptide(L)'
;MMKKTLLAAALAGLAAAPVMAKHQTEVEKLIHEEIKPGGGYWTQGPAAMTDLEWEEAQRIYFDRCAGCHGTLRKGATGPDLLPEKTRQFGTEALKY
;
A
#
# COMPACT_ATOMS: atom_id res chain seq x y z
N MET A 1 15.58 5.40 -56.57
CA MET A 1 14.37 6.25 -56.69
C MET A 1 13.35 5.65 -55.73
N MET A 2 12.83 6.29 -54.68
CA MET A 2 12.45 7.67 -54.45
C MET A 2 12.75 8.08 -53.00
N LYS A 3 13.28 9.29 -52.85
CA LYS A 3 13.37 10.05 -51.61
C LYS A 3 11.98 10.61 -51.28
N LYS A 4 11.41 10.34 -50.10
CA LYS A 4 10.38 11.20 -49.46
C LYS A 4 10.50 11.10 -47.94
N THR A 5 11.30 11.98 -47.32
CA THR A 5 10.84 13.07 -46.44
C THR A 5 9.97 12.61 -45.27
N LEU A 6 10.59 12.46 -44.10
CA LEU A 6 9.95 12.76 -42.82
C LEU A 6 10.88 13.70 -42.05
N LEU A 7 10.48 14.96 -42.02
CA LEU A 7 11.10 16.02 -41.25
C LEU A 7 10.81 15.75 -39.77
N ALA A 8 11.86 15.58 -38.97
CA ALA A 8 11.76 15.59 -37.52
C ALA A 8 11.44 17.02 -37.06
N ALA A 9 10.20 17.27 -36.65
CA ALA A 9 9.84 18.49 -35.93
C ALA A 9 10.14 18.28 -34.44
N ALA A 10 11.36 18.63 -34.04
CA ALA A 10 11.70 18.83 -32.63
C ALA A 10 11.03 20.13 -32.15
N LEU A 11 9.83 20.01 -31.58
CA LEU A 11 9.21 21.08 -30.81
C LEU A 11 9.54 20.89 -29.33
N ALA A 12 10.33 21.85 -28.85
CA ALA A 12 10.69 22.17 -27.47
C ALA A 12 9.88 21.43 -26.39
N GLY A 13 10.55 20.50 -25.70
CA GLY A 13 10.08 19.99 -24.42
C GLY A 13 10.04 21.13 -23.40
N LEU A 14 8.84 21.39 -22.88
CA LEU A 14 8.62 22.27 -21.74
C LEU A 14 9.45 21.73 -20.56
N ALA A 15 10.46 22.47 -20.12
CA ALA A 15 11.26 22.13 -18.94
C ALA A 15 10.40 22.29 -17.68
N ALA A 16 9.63 21.26 -17.35
CA ALA A 16 8.91 21.14 -16.09
C ALA A 16 9.57 20.04 -15.23
N ALA A 17 10.73 20.33 -14.63
CA ALA A 17 11.25 19.53 -13.52
C ALA A 17 12.37 20.28 -12.77
N PRO A 18 12.08 20.86 -11.60
CA PRO A 18 12.75 20.30 -10.42
C PRO A 18 11.86 20.17 -9.17
N VAL A 19 10.64 20.70 -9.15
CA VAL A 19 9.79 20.70 -7.94
C VAL A 19 9.23 19.30 -7.63
N MET A 20 8.87 18.52 -8.66
CA MET A 20 8.34 17.16 -8.46
C MET A 20 9.38 16.16 -7.96
N ALA A 21 10.65 16.32 -8.33
CA ALA A 21 11.71 15.37 -7.96
C ALA A 21 12.04 15.38 -6.46
N LYS A 22 11.98 16.54 -5.78
CA LYS A 22 12.32 16.65 -4.36
C LYS A 22 11.26 16.07 -3.43
N HIS A 23 9.99 16.26 -3.77
CA HIS A 23 8.89 15.73 -2.94
C HIS A 23 8.85 14.19 -2.97
N GLN A 24 9.15 13.60 -4.13
CA GLN A 24 9.27 12.15 -4.26
C GLN A 24 10.32 11.58 -3.29
N THR A 25 11.52 12.17 -3.26
CA THR A 25 12.64 11.65 -2.44
C THR A 25 12.39 11.74 -0.92
N GLU A 26 11.63 12.72 -0.46
CA GLU A 26 11.34 12.89 0.97
C GLU A 26 10.23 11.94 1.43
N VAL A 27 9.18 11.78 0.61
CA VAL A 27 8.15 10.77 0.82
C VAL A 27 8.78 9.37 0.78
N GLU A 28 9.62 9.08 -0.21
CA GLU A 28 10.32 7.80 -0.35
C GLU A 28 11.23 7.52 0.83
N LYS A 29 11.94 8.53 1.37
CA LYS A 29 12.75 8.38 2.59
C LYS A 29 11.91 8.06 3.84
N LEU A 30 10.76 8.72 4.02
CA LEU A 30 9.85 8.45 5.14
C LEU A 30 9.28 7.02 5.06
N ILE A 31 8.97 6.53 3.85
CA ILE A 31 8.48 5.18 3.64
C ILE A 31 9.57 4.13 3.96
N HIS A 32 10.83 4.39 3.57
CA HIS A 32 11.92 3.41 3.70
C HIS A 32 12.58 3.37 5.09
N GLU A 33 12.50 4.43 5.90
CA GLU A 33 13.11 4.45 7.24
C GLU A 33 12.20 3.79 8.30
N GLU A 34 10.87 3.88 8.13
CA GLU A 34 9.88 3.25 9.02
C GLU A 34 9.56 1.79 8.64
N ILE A 35 9.68 1.42 7.37
CA ILE A 35 9.46 0.05 6.89
C ILE A 35 10.81 -0.63 6.66
N LYS A 36 11.37 -1.22 7.73
CA LYS A 36 12.51 -2.13 7.58
C LYS A 36 12.08 -3.35 6.75
N PRO A 37 12.87 -3.81 5.77
CA PRO A 37 12.65 -5.13 5.19
C PRO A 37 12.85 -6.18 6.30
N GLY A 38 11.83 -6.99 6.56
CA GLY A 38 11.84 -7.97 7.65
C GLY A 38 11.32 -7.43 8.98
N GLY A 39 10.02 -7.13 9.03
CA GLY A 39 9.28 -6.94 10.29
C GLY A 39 8.68 -5.56 10.54
N GLY A 40 7.43 -5.38 10.12
CA GLY A 40 6.58 -4.29 10.59
C GLY A 40 5.97 -4.57 11.96
N TYR A 41 5.00 -3.74 12.38
CA TYR A 41 4.31 -3.90 13.68
C TYR A 41 3.63 -5.28 13.86
N TRP A 42 3.35 -6.00 12.76
CA TRP A 42 2.80 -7.36 12.75
C TRP A 42 3.75 -8.42 13.30
N THR A 43 5.04 -8.12 13.49
CA THR A 43 6.00 -9.02 14.15
C THR A 43 6.01 -8.89 15.68
N GLN A 44 5.19 -7.98 16.22
CA GLN A 44 5.20 -7.62 17.63
C GLN A 44 3.87 -7.97 18.32
N GLY A 45 3.97 -8.39 19.58
CA GLY A 45 2.81 -8.60 20.44
C GLY A 45 2.16 -9.99 20.33
N PRO A 46 0.99 -10.19 20.96
CA PRO A 46 0.39 -11.52 21.14
C PRO A 46 -0.17 -12.15 19.86
N ALA A 47 -0.29 -11.38 18.77
CA ALA A 47 -0.71 -11.85 17.45
C ALA A 47 0.42 -11.64 16.42
N ALA A 48 1.67 -11.78 16.86
CA ALA A 48 2.82 -11.69 15.99
C ALA A 48 2.76 -12.75 14.89
N MET A 49 3.12 -12.36 13.68
CA MET A 49 3.14 -13.23 12.50
C MET A 49 4.41 -12.99 11.68
N THR A 50 4.77 -14.00 10.89
CA THR A 50 5.85 -13.90 9.90
C THR A 50 5.45 -12.97 8.76
N ASP A 51 6.43 -12.48 7.99
CA ASP A 51 6.14 -11.65 6.81
C ASP A 51 5.32 -12.41 5.76
N LEU A 52 5.55 -13.71 5.58
CA LEU A 52 4.77 -14.56 4.67
C LEU A 52 3.29 -14.67 5.11
N GLU A 53 3.04 -14.85 6.41
CA GLU A 53 1.67 -14.87 6.94
C GLU A 53 0.99 -13.50 6.81
N TRP A 54 1.74 -12.40 6.99
CA TRP A 54 1.21 -11.06 6.81
C TRP A 54 0.86 -10.76 5.35
N GLU A 55 1.74 -11.11 4.40
CA GLU A 55 1.48 -10.96 2.97
C GLU A 55 0.23 -11.74 2.54
N GLU A 56 0.12 -12.98 2.98
CA GLU A 56 -1.04 -13.83 2.71
C GLU A 56 -2.33 -13.26 3.32
N ALA A 57 -2.30 -12.83 4.58
CA ALA A 57 -3.43 -12.22 5.25
C ALA A 57 -3.87 -10.91 4.57
N GLN A 58 -2.93 -10.09 4.11
CA GLN A 58 -3.23 -8.87 3.35
C GLN A 58 -3.93 -9.21 2.03
N ARG A 59 -3.42 -10.17 1.27
CA ARG A 59 -4.03 -10.61 0.01
C ARG A 59 -5.46 -11.08 0.24
N ILE A 60 -5.68 -11.95 1.23
CA ILE A 60 -7.02 -12.42 1.61
C ILE A 60 -7.93 -11.23 1.98
N TYR A 61 -7.44 -10.29 2.79
CA TYR A 61 -8.23 -9.13 3.21
C TYR A 61 -8.69 -8.29 2.02
N PHE A 62 -7.79 -7.97 1.08
CA PHE A 62 -8.14 -7.15 -0.07
C PHE A 62 -9.00 -7.89 -1.10
N ASP A 63 -8.74 -9.17 -1.31
CA ASP A 63 -9.57 -9.99 -2.19
C ASP A 63 -10.98 -10.12 -1.60
N ARG A 64 -11.08 -10.48 -0.31
CA ARG A 64 -12.32 -10.99 0.29
C ARG A 64 -13.08 -10.09 1.25
N CYS A 65 -12.41 -9.16 1.91
CA CYS A 65 -12.98 -8.45 3.06
C CYS A 65 -13.13 -6.94 2.82
N ALA A 66 -12.18 -6.33 2.10
CA ALA A 66 -12.10 -4.88 1.91
C ALA A 66 -13.34 -4.30 1.20
N GLY A 67 -14.05 -5.08 0.40
CA GLY A 67 -15.31 -4.65 -0.22
C GLY A 67 -16.39 -4.28 0.79
N CYS A 68 -16.50 -5.01 1.91
CA CYS A 68 -17.51 -4.74 2.95
C CYS A 68 -16.96 -3.93 4.12
N HIS A 69 -15.68 -4.10 4.46
CA HIS A 69 -15.08 -3.50 5.66
C HIS A 69 -14.17 -2.28 5.36
N GLY A 70 -13.98 -1.95 4.08
CA GLY A 70 -13.17 -0.83 3.59
C GLY A 70 -11.67 -1.13 3.58
N THR A 71 -10.92 -0.49 2.67
CA THR A 71 -9.46 -0.69 2.52
C THR A 71 -8.67 -0.31 3.77
N LEU A 72 -9.18 0.64 4.55
CA LEU A 72 -8.61 1.07 5.83
C LEU A 72 -9.28 0.43 7.05
N ARG A 73 -10.12 -0.59 6.86
CA ARG A 73 -10.87 -1.29 7.92
C ARG A 73 -11.86 -0.42 8.71
N LYS A 74 -12.19 0.78 8.22
CA LYS A 74 -13.10 1.74 8.89
C LYS A 74 -14.59 1.42 8.71
N GLY A 75 -14.91 0.30 8.07
CA GLY A 75 -16.28 -0.10 7.73
C GLY A 75 -16.75 0.50 6.41
N ALA A 76 -17.68 -0.21 5.76
CA ALA A 76 -18.43 0.27 4.61
C ALA A 76 -19.87 -0.24 4.71
N THR A 77 -20.17 -1.41 4.16
CA THR A 77 -21.43 -2.12 4.40
C THR A 77 -21.37 -2.97 5.67
N GLY A 78 -20.19 -3.52 5.99
CA GLY A 78 -19.88 -4.22 7.22
C GLY A 78 -19.29 -3.29 8.30
N PRO A 79 -19.26 -3.74 9.57
CA PRO A 79 -18.72 -2.95 10.69
C PRO A 79 -17.22 -2.69 10.54
N ASP A 80 -16.69 -1.72 11.28
CA ASP A 80 -15.25 -1.51 11.38
C ASP A 80 -14.54 -2.74 12.00
N LEU A 81 -13.33 -3.01 11.52
CA LEU A 81 -12.44 -4.08 12.01
C LEU A 81 -11.14 -3.46 12.55
N LEU A 82 -11.27 -2.34 13.26
CA LEU A 82 -10.12 -1.63 13.82
C LEU A 82 -9.54 -2.37 15.03
N PRO A 83 -8.22 -2.30 15.27
CA PRO A 83 -7.57 -3.02 16.36
C PRO A 83 -8.14 -2.73 17.75
N GLU A 84 -8.60 -1.50 18.00
CA GLU A 84 -9.17 -1.09 19.29
C GLU A 84 -10.40 -1.93 19.66
N LYS A 85 -11.15 -2.38 18.65
CA LYS A 85 -12.38 -3.17 18.80
C LYS A 85 -12.10 -4.67 18.73
N THR A 86 -11.37 -5.12 17.70
CA THR A 86 -11.13 -6.56 17.48
C THR A 86 -10.27 -7.19 18.59
N ARG A 87 -9.35 -6.43 19.20
CA ARG A 87 -8.56 -6.93 20.34
C ARG A 87 -9.41 -7.18 21.60
N GLN A 88 -10.55 -6.50 21.76
CA GLN A 88 -11.46 -6.71 22.89
C GLN A 88 -12.23 -8.03 22.74
N PHE A 89 -12.51 -8.45 21.51
CA PHE A 89 -13.18 -9.73 21.23
C PHE A 89 -12.23 -10.93 21.42
N GLY A 90 -10.93 -10.72 21.22
CA GLY A 90 -9.91 -11.77 21.25
C GLY A 90 -9.96 -12.69 20.03
N THR A 91 -8.93 -13.52 19.87
CA THR A 91 -8.78 -14.37 18.67
C THR A 91 -9.84 -15.45 18.55
N GLU A 92 -10.34 -15.98 19.67
CA GLU A 92 -11.37 -17.04 19.66
C GLU A 92 -12.68 -16.56 19.02
N ALA A 93 -13.05 -15.31 19.24
CA ALA A 93 -14.25 -14.72 18.64
C ALA A 93 -14.15 -14.55 17.11
N LEU A 94 -12.96 -14.72 16.51
CA LEU A 94 -12.72 -14.53 15.08
C LEU A 94 -12.64 -15.87 14.30
N LYS A 95 -12.83 -17.01 14.97
CA LYS A 95 -12.74 -18.35 14.35
C LYS A 95 -14.05 -18.84 13.71
N TYR A 96 -15.16 -18.16 13.95
CA TYR A 96 -16.52 -18.56 13.58
C TYR A 96 -17.23 -17.44 12.81
#